data_AF-A0A0M1VVB8-F1
#
_entry.id   AF-A0A0M1VVB8-F1
#
_cell.length_a   1.000
_cell.length_b   1.000
_cell.length_c   1.000
_cell.angle_alpha   90.00
_cell.angle_beta   90.00
_cell.angle_gamma   90.00
#
_symmetry.space_group_name_H-M   'P 1'
#
loop_
_entity.id
_entity.type
_entity.pdbx_description
1 polymer ?
#
loop_
_entity_poly.entity_id
_entity_poly.type
_entity_poly.pdbx_seq_one_letter_code
_entity_poly.pdbx_strand_id
1 'polypeptide(L)'
;MNIFKDFNSRKKNLLITAKTRTGITSSIMIPVVLENNDTNFVILDFNKEIYSITNKYREKHSNIYLIDRNTIIEDINKIDYSKRFTIYICCDARRENIDEIKIFEEILKIVDNKRVKCITLIEHYEHIANILREIKIGNNNKFLISTQEGGNLEPIKNDLEKFDTGHINLSNNSIYIDNKEYKQEFYFENTEYIKHLNLNSSK
;
A
#
# COMPACT_ATOMS: atom_id res chain seq x y z
N MET A 1 7.45 16.05 -11.70
CA MET A 1 6.63 16.07 -10.47
C MET A 1 6.41 14.62 -10.10
N ASN A 2 6.89 14.18 -8.94
CA ASN A 2 6.70 12.78 -8.56
C ASN A 2 5.24 12.56 -8.19
N ILE A 3 4.58 11.63 -8.87
CA ILE A 3 3.14 11.37 -8.78
C ILE A 3 2.72 10.87 -7.39
N PHE A 4 3.68 10.34 -6.63
CA PHE A 4 3.49 9.69 -5.33
C PHE A 4 3.95 10.52 -4.14
N LYS A 5 4.67 11.61 -4.39
CA LYS A 5 5.05 12.58 -3.38
C LYS A 5 3.80 13.25 -2.84
N ASP A 6 3.69 13.30 -1.52
CA ASP A 6 2.53 13.82 -0.80
C ASP A 6 1.20 13.15 -1.20
N PHE A 7 1.21 11.81 -1.39
CA PHE A 7 0.02 11.04 -1.79
C PHE A 7 -1.20 11.32 -0.90
N ASN A 8 -0.96 11.56 0.39
CA ASN A 8 -1.99 11.90 1.37
C ASN A 8 -2.71 13.24 1.07
N SER A 9 -2.09 14.14 0.31
CA SER A 9 -2.67 15.43 -0.09
C SER A 9 -3.63 15.33 -1.27
N ARG A 10 -3.64 14.20 -2.00
CA ARG A 10 -4.56 14.02 -3.13
C ARG A 10 -6.01 14.13 -2.66
N LYS A 11 -6.90 14.60 -3.52
CA LYS A 11 -8.34 14.70 -3.21
C LYS A 11 -8.99 13.31 -3.12
N LYS A 12 -8.69 12.44 -4.09
CA LYS A 12 -9.25 11.08 -4.22
C LYS A 12 -8.22 9.99 -3.96
N ASN A 13 -8.69 8.82 -3.55
CA ASN A 13 -7.88 7.60 -3.44
C ASN A 13 -7.36 7.19 -4.83
N LEU A 14 -6.50 6.18 -4.91
CA LEU A 14 -5.96 5.72 -6.19
C LEU A 14 -6.20 4.23 -6.37
N LEU A 15 -6.84 3.89 -7.49
CA LEU A 15 -7.03 2.51 -7.94
C LEU A 15 -6.20 2.31 -9.20
N ILE A 16 -5.17 1.47 -9.14
CA ILE A 16 -4.36 1.10 -10.30
C ILE A 16 -4.81 -0.27 -10.81
N THR A 17 -5.36 -0.30 -12.01
CA THR A 17 -5.63 -1.53 -12.75
C THR A 17 -4.48 -1.81 -13.69
N ALA A 18 -3.86 -2.98 -13.62
CA ALA A 18 -2.79 -3.32 -14.55
C ALA A 18 -2.78 -4.79 -14.92
N LYS A 19 -2.11 -5.12 -16.02
CA LYS A 19 -1.77 -6.50 -16.36
C LYS A 19 -0.79 -7.08 -15.34
N THR A 20 -0.72 -8.40 -15.26
CA THR A 20 0.29 -9.10 -14.46
C THR A 20 1.70 -8.69 -14.88
N ARG A 21 2.62 -8.63 -13.91
CA ARG A 21 4.06 -8.32 -14.12
C ARG A 21 4.35 -6.95 -14.75
N THR A 22 3.50 -5.97 -14.48
CA THR A 22 3.69 -4.56 -14.91
C THR A 22 4.58 -3.76 -13.96
N GLY A 23 5.00 -4.35 -12.84
CA GLY A 23 5.88 -3.71 -11.86
C GLY A 23 5.20 -2.62 -11.03
N ILE A 24 3.91 -2.74 -10.74
CA ILE A 24 3.19 -1.81 -9.86
C ILE A 24 3.91 -1.65 -8.52
N THR A 25 4.30 -2.75 -7.90
CA THR A 25 4.91 -2.75 -6.57
C THR A 25 6.22 -1.97 -6.59
N SER A 26 7.05 -2.21 -7.59
CA SER A 26 8.36 -1.58 -7.77
C SER A 26 8.32 -0.16 -8.33
N SER A 27 7.29 0.24 -9.07
CA SER A 27 7.18 1.58 -9.68
C SER A 27 6.15 2.50 -9.02
N ILE A 28 5.31 1.97 -8.12
CA ILE A 28 4.23 2.72 -7.48
C ILE A 28 4.25 2.53 -5.96
N MET A 29 4.03 1.32 -5.46
CA MET A 29 3.81 1.12 -4.01
C MET A 29 5.06 1.41 -3.18
N ILE A 30 6.21 0.86 -3.58
CA ILE A 30 7.48 1.14 -2.90
C ILE A 30 7.83 2.64 -2.96
N PRO A 31 7.80 3.31 -4.12
CA PRO A 31 7.92 4.77 -4.19
C PRO A 31 7.00 5.52 -3.24
N VAL A 32 5.71 5.18 -3.15
CA VAL A 32 4.77 5.82 -2.20
C VAL A 32 5.25 5.68 -0.75
N VAL A 33 5.73 4.51 -0.36
CA VAL A 33 6.26 4.28 1.00
C VAL A 33 7.52 5.10 1.25
N LEU A 34 8.42 5.19 0.27
CA LEU A 34 9.69 5.91 0.39
C LEU A 34 9.53 7.44 0.37
N GLU A 35 8.53 7.97 -0.35
CA GLU A 35 8.34 9.42 -0.49
C GLU A 35 7.50 10.07 0.60
N ASN A 36 6.72 9.29 1.36
CA ASN A 36 5.78 9.82 2.35
C ASN A 36 6.28 9.57 3.79
N ASN A 37 7.48 10.09 4.08
CA ASN A 37 8.18 9.83 5.35
C ASN A 37 7.38 10.14 6.60
N ASP A 38 6.64 11.24 6.56
CA ASP A 38 5.89 11.70 7.73
C ASP A 38 4.53 11.04 7.93
N THR A 39 4.20 10.02 7.14
CA THR A 39 2.88 9.37 7.11
C THR A 39 2.88 8.02 7.81
N ASN A 40 1.75 7.67 8.43
CA ASN A 40 1.48 6.32 8.91
C ASN A 40 1.07 5.41 7.77
N PHE A 41 1.39 4.12 7.88
CA PHE A 41 1.09 3.13 6.85
C PHE A 41 0.44 1.87 7.40
N VAL A 42 -0.55 1.37 6.66
CA VAL A 42 -1.08 0.00 6.79
C VAL A 42 -0.96 -0.64 5.42
N ILE A 43 -0.20 -1.73 5.32
CA ILE A 43 0.20 -2.31 4.03
C ILE A 43 -0.20 -3.78 4.04
N LEU A 44 -1.14 -4.16 3.18
CA LEU A 44 -1.34 -5.55 2.80
C LEU A 44 -0.27 -5.91 1.76
N ASP A 45 0.72 -6.68 2.20
CA ASP A 45 1.96 -6.96 1.48
C ASP A 45 1.99 -8.43 1.06
N PHE A 46 1.80 -8.68 -0.23
CA PHE A 46 1.81 -10.05 -0.74
C PHE A 46 3.25 -10.50 -0.95
N ASN A 47 3.59 -11.66 -0.39
CA ASN A 47 4.94 -12.24 -0.45
C ASN A 47 6.03 -11.38 0.19
N LYS A 48 5.68 -10.41 1.04
CA LYS A 48 6.60 -9.52 1.76
C LYS A 48 7.48 -8.66 0.84
N GLU A 49 7.03 -8.37 -0.39
CA GLU A 49 7.82 -7.62 -1.37
C GLU A 49 8.12 -6.22 -0.84
N ILE A 50 7.10 -5.47 -0.41
CA ILE A 50 7.26 -4.08 0.04
C ILE A 50 8.08 -4.03 1.34
N TYR A 51 7.79 -4.91 2.30
CA TYR A 51 8.50 -5.02 3.57
C TYR A 51 9.99 -5.27 3.34
N SER A 52 10.34 -6.23 2.48
CA SER A 52 11.74 -6.64 2.26
C SER A 52 12.63 -5.48 1.79
N ILE A 53 12.03 -4.52 1.10
CA ILE A 53 12.72 -3.37 0.50
C ILE A 53 12.68 -2.17 1.45
N THR A 54 11.54 -1.89 2.07
CA THR A 54 11.30 -0.59 2.71
C THR A 54 11.51 -0.58 4.23
N ASN A 55 11.59 -1.73 4.91
CA ASN A 55 11.60 -1.78 6.38
C ASN A 55 12.72 -0.94 7.02
N LYS A 56 13.99 -1.15 6.65
CA LYS A 56 15.15 -0.46 7.25
C LYS A 56 15.10 1.05 7.04
N TYR A 57 14.58 1.47 5.90
CA TYR A 57 14.37 2.88 5.63
C TYR A 57 13.29 3.45 6.56
N ARG A 58 12.14 2.75 6.65
CA ARG A 58 11.00 3.18 7.44
C ARG A 58 11.24 3.17 8.96
N GLU A 59 12.17 2.35 9.47
CA GLU A 59 12.60 2.36 10.88
C GLU A 59 13.11 3.74 11.34
N LYS A 60 13.64 4.55 10.41
CA LYS A 60 14.10 5.91 10.71
C LYS A 60 12.97 6.92 10.93
N HIS A 61 11.78 6.59 10.44
CA HIS A 61 10.66 7.52 10.35
C HIS A 61 9.44 7.07 11.16
N SER A 62 9.37 5.79 11.53
CA SER A 62 8.19 5.17 12.14
C SER A 62 8.55 3.90 12.93
N ASN A 63 7.68 3.52 13.87
CA ASN A 63 7.72 2.20 14.47
C ASN A 63 7.25 1.16 13.46
N ILE A 64 8.01 0.07 13.30
CA ILE A 64 7.70 -0.98 12.34
C ILE A 64 7.00 -2.13 13.04
N TYR A 65 5.87 -2.55 12.48
CA TYR A 65 5.13 -3.73 12.92
C TYR A 65 5.00 -4.70 11.76
N LEU A 66 5.41 -5.94 11.98
CA LEU A 66 5.28 -7.03 11.02
C LEU A 66 4.23 -8.00 11.55
N ILE A 67 3.14 -8.13 10.81
CA ILE A 67 2.04 -9.05 11.07
C ILE A 67 2.16 -10.18 10.07
N ASP A 68 2.16 -11.40 10.60
CA ASP A 68 2.17 -12.62 9.82
C ASP A 68 1.17 -13.63 10.40
N ARG A 69 1.14 -14.84 9.83
CA ARG A 69 0.21 -15.91 10.20
C ARG A 69 0.20 -16.28 11.69
N ASN A 70 1.26 -15.96 12.43
CA ASN A 70 1.36 -16.31 13.85
C ASN A 70 0.84 -15.16 14.74
N THR A 71 0.48 -14.02 14.15
CA THR A 71 -0.04 -12.86 14.88
C THR A 71 -1.51 -13.07 15.23
N ILE A 72 -1.88 -12.76 16.48
CA ILE A 72 -3.27 -12.80 16.96
C ILE A 72 -3.81 -11.38 17.18
N ILE A 73 -5.14 -11.25 17.31
CA ILE A 73 -5.81 -9.94 17.50
C ILE A 73 -5.28 -9.22 18.74
N GLU A 74 -4.93 -9.93 19.81
CA GLU A 74 -4.38 -9.38 21.04
C GLU A 74 -3.03 -8.67 20.82
N ASP A 75 -2.24 -9.09 19.81
CA ASP A 75 -1.00 -8.41 19.46
C ASP A 75 -1.26 -7.07 18.78
N ILE A 76 -2.38 -6.94 18.05
CA ILE A 76 -2.80 -5.69 17.41
C ILE A 76 -3.12 -4.61 18.44
N ASN A 77 -3.67 -5.02 19.59
CA ASN A 77 -3.96 -4.12 20.70
C ASN A 77 -2.70 -3.54 21.35
N LYS A 78 -1.52 -4.15 21.13
CA LYS A 78 -0.23 -3.66 21.64
C LYS A 78 0.40 -2.59 20.76
N ILE A 79 -0.13 -2.35 19.56
CA ILE A 79 0.37 -1.33 18.64
C ILE A 79 0.10 0.06 19.24
N ASP A 80 1.14 0.89 19.32
CA ASP A 80 1.04 2.26 19.82
C ASP A 80 0.63 3.22 18.70
N TYR A 81 -0.68 3.31 18.47
CA TYR A 81 -1.28 4.20 17.47
C TYR A 81 -1.13 5.71 17.79
N SER A 82 -0.59 6.07 18.96
CA SER A 82 -0.28 7.48 19.27
C SER A 82 1.05 7.94 18.65
N LYS A 83 1.91 6.98 18.31
CA LYS A 83 3.19 7.22 17.62
C LYS A 83 3.06 6.90 16.15
N ARG A 84 4.02 7.42 15.37
CA ARG A 84 4.10 7.12 13.94
C ARG A 84 4.41 5.65 13.71
N PHE A 85 3.68 5.00 12.81
CA PHE A 85 3.80 3.57 12.55
C PHE A 85 3.79 3.22 11.06
N THR A 86 4.40 2.08 10.75
CA THR A 86 4.24 1.37 9.48
C THR A 86 3.95 -0.09 9.81
N ILE A 87 2.74 -0.54 9.48
CA ILE A 87 2.27 -1.90 9.73
C ILE A 87 2.26 -2.65 8.40
N TYR A 88 3.02 -3.75 8.32
CA TYR A 88 3.05 -4.67 7.18
C TYR A 88 2.30 -5.94 7.56
N ILE A 89 1.27 -6.28 6.79
CA ILE A 89 0.45 -7.48 6.97
C ILE A 89 0.78 -8.43 5.83
N CYS A 90 1.47 -9.52 6.15
CA CYS A 90 2.06 -10.41 5.17
C CYS A 90 1.06 -11.45 4.68
N CYS A 91 0.69 -11.36 3.40
CA CYS A 91 -0.16 -12.35 2.73
C CYS A 91 0.68 -13.30 1.85
N ASP A 92 0.21 -14.53 1.63
CA ASP A 92 0.77 -15.46 0.62
C ASP A 92 -0.22 -15.58 -0.54
N ALA A 93 0.25 -15.28 -1.75
CA ALA A 93 -0.57 -15.29 -2.96
C ALA A 93 -1.10 -16.69 -3.34
N ARG A 94 -0.53 -17.76 -2.76
CA ARG A 94 -0.87 -19.16 -3.08
C ARG A 94 -1.93 -19.76 -2.18
N ARG A 95 -2.49 -18.99 -1.24
CA ARG A 95 -3.56 -19.45 -0.33
C ARG A 95 -4.57 -18.35 -0.03
N GLU A 96 -5.64 -18.75 0.63
CA GLU A 96 -6.59 -17.81 1.23
C GLU A 96 -6.00 -17.21 2.52
N ASN A 97 -6.02 -15.88 2.62
CA ASN A 97 -5.41 -15.10 3.70
C ASN A 97 -6.45 -14.66 4.74
N ILE A 98 -7.36 -15.57 5.14
CA ILE A 98 -8.55 -15.23 5.92
C ILE A 98 -8.21 -14.52 7.23
N ASP A 99 -7.23 -15.01 7.99
CA ASP A 99 -6.91 -14.45 9.29
C ASP A 99 -6.13 -13.13 9.16
N GLU A 100 -5.25 -13.02 8.16
CA GLU A 100 -4.59 -11.75 7.83
C GLU A 100 -5.61 -10.67 7.42
N ILE A 101 -6.64 -11.03 6.65
CA ILE A 101 -7.69 -10.08 6.26
C ILE A 101 -8.56 -9.68 7.45
N LYS A 102 -8.89 -10.59 8.37
CA LYS A 102 -9.59 -10.20 9.62
C LYS A 102 -8.76 -9.20 10.44
N ILE A 103 -7.46 -9.44 10.56
CA ILE A 103 -6.54 -8.53 11.27
C ILE A 103 -6.47 -7.18 10.56
N PHE A 104 -6.39 -7.18 9.23
CA PHE A 104 -6.41 -5.95 8.44
C PHE A 104 -7.69 -5.13 8.66
N GLU A 105 -8.85 -5.76 8.58
CA GLU A 105 -10.14 -5.10 8.84
C GLU A 105 -10.19 -4.50 10.25
N GLU A 106 -9.70 -5.22 11.26
CA GLU A 106 -9.64 -4.73 12.64
C GLU A 106 -8.69 -3.52 12.78
N ILE A 107 -7.51 -3.56 12.16
CA ILE A 107 -6.58 -2.41 12.14
C ILE A 107 -7.24 -1.20 11.50
N LEU A 108 -7.91 -1.37 10.36
CA LEU A 108 -8.60 -0.26 9.70
C LEU A 108 -9.69 0.36 10.58
N LYS A 109 -10.45 -0.47 11.32
CA LYS A 109 -11.44 0.00 12.30
C LYS A 109 -10.79 0.80 13.42
N ILE A 110 -9.69 0.30 14.00
CA ILE A 110 -8.96 0.99 15.06
C ILE A 110 -8.45 2.36 14.58
N VAL A 111 -7.85 2.41 13.39
CA VAL A 111 -7.32 3.64 12.79
C VAL A 111 -8.45 4.66 12.55
N ASP A 112 -9.59 4.25 11.98
CA ASP A 112 -10.72 5.16 11.75
C ASP A 112 -11.31 5.67 13.08
N ASN A 113 -11.52 4.79 14.05
CA ASN A 113 -12.04 5.13 15.37
C ASN A 113 -11.14 6.12 16.11
N LYS A 114 -9.82 5.94 16.02
CA LYS A 114 -8.83 6.85 16.61
C LYS A 114 -8.57 8.10 15.76
N ARG A 115 -9.21 8.22 14.59
CA ARG A 115 -9.00 9.31 13.62
C ARG A 115 -7.55 9.52 13.24
N VAL A 116 -6.78 8.43 13.21
CA VAL A 116 -5.38 8.48 12.81
C VAL A 116 -5.31 8.53 11.28
N LYS A 117 -4.57 9.49 10.74
CA LYS A 117 -4.35 9.55 9.30
C LYS A 117 -3.32 8.52 8.88
N CYS A 118 -3.65 7.69 7.90
CA CYS A 118 -2.71 6.76 7.29
C CYS A 118 -2.92 6.62 5.78
N ILE A 119 -1.89 6.14 5.09
CA ILE A 119 -2.00 5.59 3.76
C ILE A 119 -2.17 4.07 3.91
N THR A 120 -3.25 3.54 3.34
CA THR A 120 -3.51 2.11 3.22
C THR A 120 -3.12 1.64 1.83
N LEU A 121 -2.17 0.72 1.77
CA LEU A 121 -1.73 0.08 0.52
C LEU A 121 -2.31 -1.33 0.46
N ILE A 122 -2.96 -1.66 -0.66
CA ILE A 122 -3.45 -3.01 -0.92
C ILE A 122 -2.88 -3.46 -2.27
N GLU A 123 -1.90 -4.35 -2.21
CA GLU A 123 -1.39 -5.05 -3.38
C GLU A 123 -2.31 -6.22 -3.74
N HIS A 124 -2.49 -6.47 -5.03
CA HIS A 124 -3.22 -7.63 -5.53
C HIS A 124 -4.62 -7.79 -4.92
N TYR A 125 -5.42 -6.73 -5.00
CA TYR A 125 -6.77 -6.68 -4.45
C TYR A 125 -7.65 -7.86 -4.90
N GLU A 126 -7.42 -8.39 -6.11
CA GLU A 126 -8.11 -9.56 -6.63
C GLU A 126 -7.98 -10.80 -5.72
N HIS A 127 -6.91 -10.91 -4.93
CA HIS A 127 -6.70 -12.03 -4.00
C HIS A 127 -7.52 -11.91 -2.72
N ILE A 128 -8.03 -10.73 -2.40
CA ILE A 128 -8.76 -10.49 -1.16
C ILE A 128 -10.22 -10.16 -1.40
N ALA A 129 -10.60 -9.74 -2.61
CA ALA A 129 -11.93 -9.23 -2.92
C ALA A 129 -13.07 -10.16 -2.46
N ASN A 130 -12.88 -11.48 -2.55
CA ASN A 130 -13.91 -12.45 -2.16
C ASN A 130 -13.99 -12.73 -0.65
N ILE A 131 -12.95 -12.37 0.11
CA ILE A 131 -12.87 -12.61 1.57
C ILE A 131 -12.95 -11.32 2.38
N LEU A 132 -12.84 -10.16 1.73
CA LEU A 132 -13.03 -8.84 2.31
C LEU A 132 -14.51 -8.66 2.63
N ARG A 133 -14.83 -8.54 3.92
CA ARG A 133 -16.20 -8.42 4.44
C ARG A 133 -16.59 -6.97 4.64
N GLU A 134 -15.66 -6.19 5.18
CA GLU A 134 -15.87 -4.78 5.51
C GLU A 134 -14.64 -3.97 5.14
N ILE A 135 -14.75 -3.20 4.05
CA ILE A 135 -13.81 -2.11 3.78
C ILE A 135 -14.59 -0.81 3.72
N LYS A 136 -14.38 0.04 4.73
CA LYS A 136 -14.92 1.39 4.70
C LYS A 136 -13.84 2.30 4.17
N ILE A 137 -14.05 2.83 2.96
CA ILE A 137 -13.23 3.92 2.43
C ILE A 137 -13.61 5.21 3.17
N GLY A 138 -13.01 5.36 4.36
CA GLY A 138 -13.26 6.44 5.31
C GLY A 138 -12.45 7.71 5.04
N ASN A 139 -12.74 8.78 5.77
CA ASN A 139 -12.13 10.11 5.54
C ASN A 139 -10.70 10.23 6.06
N ASN A 140 -10.30 9.39 7.01
CA ASN A 140 -8.99 9.46 7.66
C ASN A 140 -7.92 8.61 6.94
N ASN A 141 -8.34 7.68 6.08
CA ASN A 141 -7.46 6.73 5.42
C ASN A 141 -7.42 7.00 3.92
N LYS A 142 -6.21 7.16 3.39
CA LYS A 142 -5.97 7.29 1.96
C LYS A 142 -5.64 5.93 1.37
N PHE A 143 -6.42 5.46 0.40
CA PHE A 143 -6.21 4.16 -0.21
C PHE A 143 -5.41 4.28 -1.51
N LEU A 144 -4.41 3.41 -1.65
CA LEU A 144 -3.81 3.05 -2.92
C LEU A 144 -3.98 1.54 -3.09
N ILE A 145 -4.85 1.18 -4.03
CA ILE A 145 -5.20 -0.20 -4.33
C ILE A 145 -4.63 -0.53 -5.69
N SER A 146 -3.96 -1.67 -5.82
CA SER A 146 -3.68 -2.26 -7.12
C SER A 146 -4.49 -3.52 -7.34
N THR A 147 -4.89 -3.72 -8.59
CA THR A 147 -5.59 -4.93 -9.00
C THR A 147 -5.28 -5.29 -10.44
N GLN A 148 -5.49 -6.56 -10.78
CA GLN A 148 -5.46 -7.01 -12.16
C GLN A 148 -6.58 -6.38 -13.00
N GLU A 149 -6.29 -6.11 -14.27
CA GLU A 149 -7.34 -5.75 -15.26
C GLU A 149 -8.47 -6.80 -15.24
N GLY A 150 -9.71 -6.34 -15.09
CA GLY A 150 -10.88 -7.22 -14.98
C GLY A 150 -11.04 -7.91 -13.61
N GLY A 151 -10.25 -7.54 -12.60
CA GLY A 151 -10.40 -8.01 -11.23
C GLY A 151 -11.76 -7.70 -10.61
N ASN A 152 -12.16 -8.51 -9.61
CA ASN A 152 -13.42 -8.31 -8.91
C ASN A 152 -13.38 -7.03 -8.06
N LEU A 153 -14.13 -6.00 -8.47
CA LEU A 153 -14.28 -4.74 -7.75
C LEU A 153 -15.58 -4.61 -6.97
N GLU A 154 -16.44 -5.64 -6.97
CA GLU A 154 -17.74 -5.62 -6.29
C GLU A 154 -17.69 -5.12 -4.85
N PRO A 155 -16.70 -5.50 -4.00
CA PRO A 155 -16.69 -5.06 -2.62
C PRO A 155 -16.42 -3.56 -2.43
N ILE A 156 -15.85 -2.88 -3.44
CA ILE A 156 -15.64 -1.42 -3.43
C ILE A 156 -16.47 -0.68 -4.48
N LYS A 157 -17.40 -1.35 -5.17
CA LYS A 157 -18.13 -0.75 -6.31
C LYS A 157 -18.85 0.55 -5.97
N ASN A 158 -19.42 0.62 -4.77
CA ASN A 158 -20.18 1.77 -4.30
C ASN A 158 -19.26 2.95 -3.91
N ASP A 159 -17.95 2.72 -3.77
CA ASP A 159 -16.96 3.71 -3.39
C ASP A 159 -16.05 4.13 -4.56
N LEU A 160 -16.22 3.56 -5.76
CA LEU A 160 -15.34 3.81 -6.91
C LEU A 160 -15.24 5.29 -7.28
N GLU A 161 -16.30 6.08 -7.07
CA GLU A 161 -16.30 7.53 -7.26
C GLU A 161 -15.26 8.28 -6.40
N LYS A 162 -14.82 7.68 -5.29
CA LYS A 162 -13.79 8.21 -4.38
C LYS A 162 -12.37 7.94 -4.86
N PHE A 163 -12.19 7.24 -5.98
CA PHE A 163 -10.89 6.90 -6.56
C PHE A 163 -10.66 7.68 -7.86
N ASP A 164 -9.43 8.15 -8.04
CA ASP A 164 -8.84 8.34 -9.36
C ASP A 164 -8.45 6.94 -9.87
N THR A 165 -8.68 6.66 -11.15
CA THR A 165 -8.28 5.38 -11.74
C THR A 165 -7.03 5.55 -12.58
N GLY A 166 -6.12 4.60 -12.47
CA GLY A 166 -4.90 4.60 -13.26
C GLY A 166 -4.58 3.24 -13.85
N HIS A 167 -3.77 3.25 -14.90
CA HIS A 167 -3.29 2.06 -15.57
C HIS A 167 -1.84 2.23 -16.03
N ILE A 168 -1.17 1.11 -16.29
CA ILE A 168 0.20 1.10 -16.80
C ILE A 168 0.16 0.78 -18.29
N ASN A 169 0.73 1.67 -19.09
CA ASN A 169 0.96 1.45 -20.50
C ASN A 169 2.38 0.90 -20.69
N LEU A 170 2.45 -0.39 -21.01
CA LEU A 170 3.70 -1.10 -21.23
C LEU A 170 4.41 -0.71 -22.54
N SER A 171 3.69 -0.14 -23.52
CA SER A 171 4.30 0.25 -24.80
C SER A 171 5.20 1.46 -24.67
N ASN A 172 4.93 2.33 -23.69
CA ASN A 172 5.69 3.55 -23.48
C ASN A 172 6.17 3.74 -22.02
N ASN A 173 6.14 2.67 -21.21
CA ASN A 173 6.55 2.66 -19.80
C ASN A 173 6.00 3.87 -19.03
N SER A 174 4.68 4.07 -19.10
CA SER A 174 4.02 5.21 -18.48
C SER A 174 2.85 4.77 -17.61
N ILE A 175 2.65 5.49 -16.52
CA ILE A 175 1.51 5.39 -15.63
C ILE A 175 0.55 6.50 -16.05
N TYR A 176 -0.66 6.11 -16.43
CA TYR A 176 -1.75 7.03 -16.70
C TYR A 176 -2.65 7.08 -15.49
N ILE A 177 -2.95 8.27 -14.98
CA ILE A 177 -4.02 8.48 -13.99
C ILE A 177 -5.01 9.46 -14.61
N ASP A 178 -6.26 9.01 -14.77
CA ASP A 178 -7.27 9.65 -15.59
C ASP A 178 -6.71 9.98 -16.99
N ASN A 179 -6.46 11.27 -17.27
CA ASN A 179 -5.96 11.79 -18.55
C ASN A 179 -4.52 12.34 -18.46
N LYS A 180 -3.80 12.08 -17.36
CA LYS A 180 -2.44 12.55 -17.16
C LYS A 180 -1.45 11.41 -17.27
N GLU A 181 -0.47 11.60 -18.13
CA GLU A 181 0.66 10.69 -18.32
C GLU A 181 1.78 11.03 -17.34
N TYR A 182 2.33 9.99 -16.72
CA TYR A 182 3.49 10.05 -15.86
C TYR A 182 4.47 8.98 -16.29
N LYS A 183 5.76 9.30 -16.29
CA LYS A 183 6.79 8.30 -16.56
C LYS A 183 6.77 7.23 -15.47
N GLN A 184 6.81 5.96 -15.87
CA GLN A 184 7.00 4.86 -14.94
C GLN A 184 8.48 4.81 -14.54
N GLU A 185 8.78 5.07 -13.27
CA GLU A 185 10.13 4.98 -12.73
C GLU A 185 10.19 3.90 -11.66
N PHE A 186 11.09 2.93 -11.84
CA PHE A 186 11.27 1.83 -10.91
C PHE A 186 12.19 2.22 -9.76
N TYR A 187 11.90 1.76 -8.54
CA TYR A 187 12.69 2.15 -7.39
C TYR A 187 14.18 1.77 -7.50
N PHE A 188 14.45 0.64 -8.15
CA PHE A 188 15.80 0.10 -8.33
C PHE A 188 16.58 0.75 -9.48
N GLU A 189 15.95 1.60 -10.28
CA GLU A 189 16.61 2.39 -11.34
C GLU A 189 16.77 3.86 -10.94
N ASN A 190 15.99 4.33 -9.97
CA ASN A 190 16.03 5.69 -9.50
C ASN A 190 17.12 5.88 -8.42
N THR A 191 18.11 6.69 -8.73
CA THR A 191 19.27 6.93 -7.86
C THR A 191 18.93 7.54 -6.50
N GLU A 192 17.84 8.28 -6.37
CA GLU A 192 17.39 8.86 -5.09
C GLU A 192 16.87 7.75 -4.16
N TYR A 193 16.01 6.88 -4.67
CA TYR A 193 15.51 5.74 -3.91
C TYR A 193 16.62 4.75 -3.56
N ILE A 194 17.53 4.46 -4.50
CA ILE A 194 18.70 3.61 -4.21
C ILE A 194 19.53 4.19 -3.06
N LYS A 195 19.74 5.52 -3.00
CA LYS A 195 20.43 6.16 -1.87
C LYS A 195 19.68 6.00 -0.55
N HIS A 196 18.35 6.12 -0.59
CA HIS A 196 17.51 5.89 0.58
C HIS A 196 17.57 4.44 1.08
N LEU A 197 17.70 3.47 0.18
CA LEU A 197 17.73 2.04 0.50
C LEU A 197 19.14 1.52 0.85
N ASN A 198 20.20 2.10 0.26
CA ASN A 198 21.61 1.72 0.47
C ASN A 198 22.20 2.28 1.77
N LEU A 199 21.42 2.28 2.84
CA LEU A 199 21.89 2.71 4.15
C LEU A 199 22.98 1.74 4.62
N ASN A 200 24.22 2.22 4.41
CA ASN A 200 25.55 1.64 4.59
C ASN A 200 26.05 0.68 3.49
N SER A 201 26.33 1.20 2.29
CA SER A 201 27.60 0.87 1.60
C SER A 201 28.77 1.62 2.26
N SER A 202 28.95 1.40 3.56
CA SER A 202 30.12 1.77 4.34
C SER A 202 30.19 0.74 5.46
N LYS A 203 30.93 -0.35 5.16
CA LYS A 203 31.59 -1.15 6.19
C LYS A 203 32.65 -0.29 6.88
#